data_AF-A0A955TA96-F1
#
_entry.id   AF-A0A955TA96-F1
#
_cell.length_a   1.000
_cell.length_b   1.000
_cell.length_c   1.000
_cell.angle_alpha   90.00
_cell.angle_beta   90.00
_cell.angle_gamma   90.00
#
_symmetry.space_group_name_H-M   'P 1'
#
loop_
_entity.id
_entity.type
_entity.pdbx_description
1 polymer ?
#
loop_
_entity_poly.entity_id
_entity_poly.type
_entity_poly.pdbx_seq_one_letter_code
_entity_poly.pdbx_strand_id
1 'polypeptide(L)'
;MPREEIHHRRRFSSDPKVMAGRALIQGFTLIELILVFFIIGLVISMALPAMNEFKRDRDLKTASAITQQALNYARSLAVTTGRRTRLVPDPDRQGEFTLEVEDNPLTEPGSFDELNWPMGITGTLPETVRIKQIYYPVPDEEPEAEGETQPSDDTEFISEEE
;
A
#
# COMPACT_ATOMS: atom_id res chain seq x y z
N MET A 1 58.95 -48.24 70.47
CA MET A 1 57.68 -47.53 70.19
C MET A 1 57.02 -48.22 69.01
N PRO A 2 55.85 -48.86 69.19
CA PRO A 2 55.21 -49.68 68.16
C PRO A 2 54.30 -48.83 67.24
N ARG A 3 54.20 -49.27 65.97
CA ARG A 3 53.26 -48.78 64.95
C ARG A 3 51.90 -49.42 65.21
N GLU A 4 50.86 -48.60 65.37
CA GLU A 4 49.47 -49.06 65.38
C GLU A 4 48.98 -49.32 63.97
N GLU A 5 48.50 -50.54 63.80
CA GLU A 5 47.85 -51.09 62.63
C GLU A 5 46.33 -50.93 62.73
N ILE A 6 45.76 -50.41 61.65
CA ILE A 6 44.55 -50.90 60.94
C ILE A 6 43.17 -50.77 61.62
N HIS A 7 42.23 -50.46 60.73
CA HIS A 7 40.78 -50.68 60.74
C HIS A 7 39.95 -49.54 61.30
N HIS A 8 39.33 -48.76 60.41
CA HIS A 8 37.87 -48.70 60.47
C HIS A 8 37.24 -48.48 59.08
N ARG A 9 36.57 -49.56 58.67
CA ARG A 9 35.53 -49.70 57.63
C ARG A 9 34.97 -48.39 57.06
N ARG A 10 35.11 -48.23 55.75
CA ARG A 10 34.11 -47.53 54.92
C ARG A 10 32.74 -48.18 55.15
N ARG A 11 31.82 -47.46 55.80
CA ARG A 11 30.38 -47.68 55.62
C ARG A 11 29.89 -46.58 54.69
N PHE A 12 29.92 -46.86 53.39
CA PHE A 12 29.08 -46.16 52.43
C PHE A 12 27.64 -46.53 52.77
N SER A 13 26.90 -45.61 53.40
CA SER A 13 25.47 -45.77 53.63
C SER A 13 24.77 -45.53 52.32
N SER A 14 24.52 -46.59 51.57
CA SER A 14 23.63 -46.60 50.41
C SER A 14 22.19 -46.58 50.92
N ASP A 15 21.66 -45.38 51.22
CA ASP A 15 20.21 -45.18 51.31
C ASP A 15 19.73 -44.45 50.06
N PRO A 16 19.50 -45.16 48.93
CA PRO A 16 18.59 -44.66 47.93
C PRO A 16 17.19 -44.84 48.49
N LYS A 17 16.74 -43.91 49.35
CA LYS A 17 15.31 -43.70 49.54
C LYS A 17 14.79 -43.01 48.28
N VAL A 18 14.83 -43.76 47.18
CA VAL A 18 14.06 -43.49 45.96
C VAL A 18 12.63 -43.74 46.38
N MET A 19 12.05 -42.73 47.03
CA MET A 19 10.63 -42.47 46.96
C MET A 19 10.38 -42.22 45.48
N ALA A 20 10.11 -43.29 44.75
CA ALA A 20 9.43 -43.24 43.48
C ALA A 20 8.07 -42.59 43.77
N GLY A 21 8.08 -41.26 43.87
CA GLY A 21 6.90 -40.47 43.61
C GLY A 21 6.48 -40.90 42.24
N ARG A 22 5.44 -41.73 42.17
CA ARG A 22 4.70 -41.96 40.94
C ARG A 22 4.36 -40.57 40.44
N ALA A 23 5.12 -40.07 39.47
CA ALA A 23 4.67 -38.97 38.65
C ALA A 23 3.42 -39.51 37.98
N LEU A 24 2.27 -39.24 38.60
CA LEU A 24 0.98 -39.56 38.03
C LEU A 24 0.95 -38.79 36.73
N ILE A 25 1.05 -39.51 35.62
CA ILE A 25 0.80 -38.96 34.30
C ILE A 25 -0.69 -38.60 34.31
N GLN A 26 -1.01 -37.38 34.74
CA GLN A 26 -2.36 -36.85 34.69
C GLN A 26 -2.66 -36.54 33.22
N GLY A 27 -3.57 -37.33 32.65
CA GLY A 27 -4.13 -37.04 31.34
C GLY A 27 -5.07 -35.84 31.41
N PHE A 28 -5.16 -35.10 30.32
CA PHE A 28 -6.14 -34.03 30.15
C PHE A 28 -7.57 -34.59 30.22
N THR A 29 -8.45 -33.87 30.91
CA THR A 29 -9.86 -34.25 30.96
C THR A 29 -10.58 -33.83 29.68
N LEU A 30 -11.69 -34.50 29.33
CA LEU A 30 -12.49 -34.14 28.16
C LEU A 30 -13.03 -32.70 28.26
N ILE A 31 -13.43 -32.26 29.45
CA ILE A 31 -13.92 -30.91 29.68
C ILE A 31 -12.81 -29.86 29.46
N GLU A 32 -11.56 -30.19 29.78
CA GLU A 32 -10.42 -29.30 29.57
C GLU A 32 -10.13 -29.11 28.07
N LEU A 33 -10.24 -30.17 27.25
CA LEU A 33 -10.14 -30.03 25.80
C LEU A 33 -11.25 -29.16 25.20
N ILE A 34 -12.49 -29.30 25.69
CA ILE A 34 -13.60 -28.44 25.26
C ILE A 34 -13.31 -26.97 25.61
N LEU A 35 -12.84 -26.71 26.83
CA LEU A 35 -12.47 -25.36 27.27
C LEU A 35 -11.34 -24.77 26.41
N VAL A 36 -10.31 -25.56 26.11
CA VAL A 36 -9.20 -25.13 25.25
C VAL A 36 -9.69 -24.77 23.85
N PHE A 37 -10.52 -25.60 23.22
CA PHE A 37 -11.08 -25.28 21.91
C PHE A 37 -12.00 -24.06 21.95
N PHE A 38 -12.77 -23.89 23.03
CA PHE A 38 -13.61 -22.71 23.23
C PHE A 38 -12.75 -21.43 23.29
N ILE A 39 -11.67 -21.45 24.07
CA ILE A 39 -10.73 -20.31 24.17
C ILE A 39 -10.04 -20.04 22.83
N ILE A 40 -9.57 -21.09 22.14
CA ILE A 40 -8.96 -20.96 20.80
C ILE A 40 -9.95 -20.33 19.82
N GLY A 41 -11.20 -20.79 19.80
CA GLY A 41 -12.24 -20.22 18.93
C GLY A 41 -12.50 -18.75 19.21
N LEU A 42 -12.52 -18.37 20.50
CA LEU A 42 -12.69 -16.97 20.92
C LEU A 42 -11.51 -16.12 20.43
N VAL A 43 -10.27 -16.58 20.59
CA VAL A 43 -9.08 -15.88 20.10
C VAL A 43 -9.08 -15.75 18.58
N ILE A 44 -9.39 -16.82 17.85
CA ILE A 44 -9.45 -16.80 16.37
C ILE A 44 -10.50 -15.80 15.89
N SER A 45 -11.65 -15.70 16.56
CA SER A 45 -12.71 -14.76 16.18
C SER A 45 -12.25 -13.30 16.19
N MET A 46 -11.30 -12.95 17.06
CA MET A 46 -10.71 -11.61 17.15
C MET A 46 -9.52 -11.44 16.18
N ALA A 47 -8.78 -12.51 15.89
CA ALA A 47 -7.58 -12.44 15.04
C ALA A 47 -7.90 -12.28 13.54
N LEU A 48 -8.98 -12.90 13.06
CA LEU A 48 -9.37 -12.86 11.64
C LEU A 48 -9.63 -11.44 11.08
N PRO A 49 -10.42 -10.57 11.72
CA PRO A 49 -10.65 -9.21 11.18
C PRO A 49 -9.34 -8.39 11.09
N ALA A 50 -8.45 -8.51 12.07
CA ALA A 50 -7.17 -7.80 12.07
C ALA A 50 -6.26 -8.23 10.90
N MET A 51 -6.29 -9.51 10.51
CA MET A 51 -5.55 -10.00 9.34
C MET A 51 -6.09 -9.40 8.03
N ASN A 52 -7.41 -9.23 7.91
CA ASN A 52 -8.03 -8.63 6.73
C ASN A 52 -7.66 -7.16 6.57
N GLU A 53 -7.61 -6.40 7.66
CA GLU A 53 -7.16 -5.00 7.66
C GLU A 53 -5.70 -4.89 7.23
N PHE A 54 -4.82 -5.71 7.80
CA PHE A 54 -3.41 -5.73 7.42
C PHE A 54 -3.19 -6.02 5.94
N LYS A 55 -3.94 -6.97 5.36
CA LYS A 55 -3.87 -7.27 3.92
C LYS A 55 -4.29 -6.05 3.09
N ARG A 56 -5.42 -5.41 3.44
CA ARG A 56 -5.91 -4.22 2.73
C ARG A 56 -4.90 -3.07 2.74
N ASP A 57 -4.27 -2.81 3.88
CA ASP A 57 -3.26 -1.75 4.00
C ASP A 57 -2.02 -2.03 3.15
N ARG A 58 -1.58 -3.29 3.10
CA ARG A 58 -0.47 -3.70 2.22
C ARG A 58 -0.83 -3.57 0.75
N ASP A 59 -2.01 -4.02 0.37
CA ASP A 59 -2.48 -3.95 -1.01
C ASP A 59 -2.61 -2.48 -1.46
N LEU A 60 -3.13 -1.59 -0.61
CA LEU A 60 -3.21 -0.15 -0.90
C LEU A 60 -1.82 0.48 -1.06
N LYS A 61 -0.86 0.14 -0.20
CA LYS A 61 0.53 0.61 -0.32
C LYS A 61 1.19 0.13 -1.62
N THR A 62 1.00 -1.15 -1.95
CA THR A 62 1.48 -1.72 -3.22
C THR A 62 0.85 -1.01 -4.42
N ALA A 63 -0.47 -0.80 -4.39
CA ALA A 63 -1.17 -0.10 -5.46
C ALA A 63 -0.67 1.34 -5.66
N SER A 64 -0.43 2.07 -4.56
CA SER A 64 0.19 3.41 -4.61
C SER A 64 1.58 3.36 -5.22
N ALA A 65 2.41 2.40 -4.86
CA ALA A 65 3.77 2.26 -5.39
C ALA A 65 3.76 1.96 -6.91
N ILE A 66 2.91 1.03 -7.35
CA ILE A 66 2.72 0.69 -8.76
C ILE A 66 2.24 1.91 -9.56
N THR A 67 1.24 2.61 -9.05
CA THR A 67 0.69 3.82 -9.71
C THR A 67 1.73 4.93 -9.81
N GLN A 68 2.50 5.18 -8.74
CA GLN A 68 3.60 6.16 -8.77
C GLN A 68 4.69 5.78 -9.78
N GLN A 69 5.07 4.50 -9.83
CA GLN A 69 6.05 4.00 -10.78
C GLN A 69 5.57 4.19 -12.23
N ALA A 70 4.30 3.85 -12.52
CA ALA A 70 3.67 4.04 -13.82
C ALA A 70 3.64 5.52 -14.24
N LEU A 71 3.23 6.42 -13.34
CA LEU A 71 3.19 7.86 -13.61
C LEU A 71 4.60 8.45 -13.81
N ASN A 72 5.58 8.04 -13.01
CA ASN A 72 6.96 8.48 -13.17
C ASN A 72 7.53 8.03 -14.51
N TYR A 73 7.21 6.80 -14.94
CA TYR A 73 7.61 6.30 -16.24
C TYR A 73 6.93 7.08 -17.38
N ALA A 74 5.62 7.27 -17.33
CA ALA A 74 4.86 8.05 -18.32
C ALA A 74 5.41 9.48 -18.45
N ARG A 75 5.72 10.12 -17.31
CA ARG A 75 6.34 11.45 -17.27
C ARG A 75 7.74 11.42 -17.89
N SER A 76 8.57 10.46 -17.50
CA SER A 76 9.92 10.32 -18.07
C SER A 76 9.84 10.16 -19.59
N LEU A 77 8.92 9.33 -20.08
CA LEU A 77 8.71 9.09 -21.49
C LEU A 77 8.26 10.36 -22.22
N ALA A 78 7.30 11.11 -21.67
CA ALA A 78 6.83 12.36 -22.25
C ALA A 78 7.97 13.40 -22.36
N VAL A 79 8.80 13.51 -21.31
CA VAL A 79 9.95 14.44 -21.29
C VAL A 79 11.03 14.03 -22.29
N THR A 80 11.34 12.74 -22.40
CA THR A 80 12.41 12.27 -23.29
C THR A 80 12.01 12.26 -24.76
N THR A 81 10.75 11.96 -25.07
CA THR A 81 10.25 11.89 -26.45
C THR A 81 9.65 13.22 -26.94
N GLY A 82 9.30 14.12 -26.04
CA GLY A 82 8.56 15.34 -26.37
C GLY A 82 7.11 15.08 -26.81
N ARG A 83 6.59 13.86 -26.60
CA ARG A 83 5.24 13.44 -27.02
C ARG A 83 4.28 13.46 -25.84
N ARG A 84 2.99 13.69 -26.12
CA ARG A 84 1.96 13.62 -25.09
C ARG A 84 1.75 12.15 -24.72
N THR A 85 1.85 11.87 -23.43
CA THR A 85 1.66 10.53 -22.86
C THR A 85 0.57 10.59 -21.82
N ARG A 86 -0.33 9.61 -21.81
CA ARG A 86 -1.40 9.49 -20.82
C ARG A 86 -1.43 8.09 -20.23
N LEU A 87 -1.78 8.02 -18.95
CA LEU A 87 -2.04 6.77 -18.24
C LEU A 87 -3.55 6.62 -18.10
N VAL A 88 -4.11 5.58 -18.72
CA VAL A 88 -5.56 5.35 -18.80
C VAL A 88 -5.89 4.10 -17.99
N PRO A 89 -6.70 4.20 -16.92
CA PRO A 89 -7.26 3.03 -16.25
C PRO A 89 -8.22 2.30 -17.19
N ASP A 90 -8.11 0.98 -17.29
CA ASP A 90 -9.05 0.16 -18.05
C ASP A 90 -10.38 0.04 -17.24
N PRO A 91 -11.52 0.50 -17.78
CA PRO A 91 -12.81 0.41 -17.09
C PRO A 91 -13.36 -1.02 -17.05
N ASP A 92 -13.00 -1.86 -18.02
CA ASP A 92 -13.46 -3.25 -18.15
C ASP A 92 -12.58 -4.20 -17.34
N ARG A 93 -11.28 -3.90 -17.24
CA ARG A 93 -10.32 -4.69 -16.47
C ARG A 93 -9.89 -3.98 -15.20
N GLN A 94 -10.49 -4.44 -14.10
CA GLN A 94 -10.29 -3.84 -12.80
C GLN A 94 -8.82 -3.85 -12.37
N GLY A 95 -8.28 -2.64 -12.19
CA GLY A 95 -6.93 -2.45 -11.72
C GLY A 95 -5.88 -2.56 -12.82
N GLU A 96 -6.26 -2.66 -14.08
CA GLU A 96 -5.32 -2.53 -15.19
C GLU A 96 -5.19 -1.07 -15.63
N PHE A 97 -3.99 -0.71 -16.07
CA PHE A 97 -3.69 0.55 -16.73
C PHE A 97 -3.02 0.29 -18.06
N THR A 98 -3.40 1.10 -19.02
CA THR A 98 -2.75 1.22 -20.31
C THR A 98 -1.99 2.53 -20.38
N LEU A 99 -0.78 2.46 -20.91
CA LEU A 99 0.02 3.63 -21.23
C LEU A 99 -0.21 3.97 -22.70
N GLU A 100 -0.59 5.19 -22.99
CA GLU A 100 -0.86 5.62 -24.36
C GLU A 100 -0.01 6.83 -24.71
N VAL A 101 0.54 6.85 -25.92
CA VAL A 101 1.42 7.91 -26.42
C VAL A 101 0.89 8.43 -27.75
N GLU A 102 0.95 9.73 -27.93
CA GLU A 102 0.54 10.37 -29.17
C GLU A 102 1.61 10.17 -30.27
N ASP A 103 1.47 9.12 -31.08
CA ASP A 103 1.93 9.01 -32.49
C ASP A 103 2.71 10.18 -33.11
N ASN A 104 1.92 10.97 -33.81
CA ASN A 104 2.32 12.02 -34.72
C ASN A 104 1.48 13.28 -34.42
N PRO A 105 1.91 14.14 -33.48
CA PRO A 105 1.12 15.30 -33.07
C PRO A 105 0.93 16.35 -34.18
N LEU A 106 1.77 16.32 -35.22
CA LEU A 106 1.71 17.25 -36.33
C LEU A 106 0.72 16.84 -37.42
N THR A 107 0.48 15.54 -37.60
CA THR A 107 -0.36 15.01 -38.69
C THR A 107 -1.68 14.44 -38.18
N GLU A 108 -1.68 13.86 -36.98
CA GLU A 108 -2.85 13.22 -36.37
C GLU A 108 -2.97 13.65 -34.89
N PRO A 109 -3.18 14.95 -34.62
CA PRO A 109 -3.30 15.45 -33.26
C PRO A 109 -4.47 14.77 -32.53
N GLY A 110 -4.19 14.24 -31.34
CA GLY A 110 -5.16 13.52 -30.52
C GLY A 110 -5.31 12.04 -30.83
N SER A 111 -4.54 11.48 -31.76
CA SER A 111 -4.43 10.02 -31.95
C SER A 111 -3.43 9.45 -30.95
N PHE A 112 -3.88 8.51 -30.10
CA PHE A 112 -3.06 7.89 -29.07
C PHE A 112 -2.99 6.39 -29.31
N ASP A 113 -1.78 5.87 -29.31
CA ASP A 113 -1.51 4.45 -29.47
C ASP A 113 -1.07 3.84 -28.13
N GLU A 114 -1.54 2.62 -27.86
CA GLU A 114 -1.14 1.85 -26.69
C GLU A 114 0.33 1.45 -26.79
N LEU A 115 1.08 1.75 -25.73
CA LEU A 115 2.47 1.39 -25.57
C LEU A 115 2.61 0.23 -24.59
N ASN A 116 3.35 -0.79 -25.01
CA ASN A 116 3.70 -1.90 -24.14
C ASN A 116 4.56 -1.43 -22.94
N TRP A 117 4.21 -1.93 -21.75
CA TRP A 117 4.97 -1.66 -20.53
C TRP A 117 6.42 -2.12 -20.65
N PRO A 118 7.40 -1.31 -20.18
CA PRO A 118 8.78 -1.76 -20.09
C PRO A 118 8.88 -2.90 -19.07
N MET A 119 9.89 -3.77 -19.22
CA MET A 119 10.13 -4.84 -18.25
C MET A 119 10.25 -4.29 -16.83
N GLY A 120 9.53 -4.91 -15.89
CA GLY A 120 9.59 -4.58 -14.47
C GLY A 120 8.60 -3.50 -14.00
N ILE A 121 7.77 -2.95 -14.90
CA ILE A 121 6.58 -2.18 -14.54
C ILE A 121 5.37 -3.03 -14.87
N THR A 122 4.47 -3.20 -13.91
CA THR A 122 3.17 -3.80 -14.17
C THR A 122 2.10 -2.72 -14.26
N GLY A 123 1.23 -2.84 -15.25
CA GLY A 123 -0.01 -2.07 -15.32
C GLY A 123 -1.10 -2.60 -14.40
N THR A 124 -0.85 -3.64 -13.59
CA THR A 124 -1.90 -4.32 -12.80
C THR A 124 -1.82 -3.99 -11.32
N LEU A 125 -2.93 -3.61 -10.71
CA LEU A 125 -3.08 -3.39 -9.27
C LEU A 125 -3.51 -4.69 -8.54
N PRO A 126 -3.32 -4.77 -7.21
CA PRO A 126 -3.90 -5.83 -6.40
C PRO A 126 -5.43 -5.86 -6.52
N GLU A 127 -6.01 -7.06 -6.56
CA GLU A 127 -7.46 -7.30 -6.75
C GLU A 127 -8.37 -6.61 -5.71
N THR A 128 -7.82 -6.27 -4.55
CA THR A 128 -8.56 -5.61 -3.46
C THR A 128 -8.65 -4.09 -3.66
N VAL A 129 -7.90 -3.52 -4.59
CA VAL A 129 -7.85 -2.07 -4.84
C VAL A 129 -8.60 -1.72 -6.11
N ARG A 130 -9.43 -0.67 -6.03
CA ARG A 130 -10.17 -0.13 -7.17
C ARG A 130 -9.82 1.32 -7.36
N ILE A 131 -9.62 1.71 -8.62
CA ILE A 131 -9.44 3.11 -8.99
C ILE A 131 -10.74 3.63 -9.55
N LYS A 132 -11.14 4.79 -9.04
CA LYS A 132 -12.23 5.57 -9.59
C LYS A 132 -11.64 6.87 -10.09
N GLN A 133 -11.67 7.09 -11.39
CA GLN A 133 -11.29 8.37 -11.96
C GLN A 133 -12.34 9.41 -11.56
N ILE A 134 -11.88 10.54 -11.01
CA ILE A 134 -12.73 11.69 -10.70
C ILE A 134 -12.38 12.76 -11.72
N TYR A 135 -13.35 13.15 -12.53
CA TYR A 135 -13.21 14.26 -13.47
C TYR A 135 -13.36 15.57 -12.71
N TYR A 136 -12.30 16.39 -12.70
CA TYR A 136 -12.38 17.77 -12.28
C TYR A 136 -12.59 18.62 -13.54
N PRO A 137 -13.72 19.34 -13.67
CA PRO A 137 -13.86 20.30 -14.74
C PRO A 137 -12.76 21.34 -14.57
N VAL A 138 -12.03 21.62 -15.65
CA VAL A 138 -11.16 22.80 -15.69
C VAL A 138 -12.11 23.99 -15.59
N PRO A 139 -11.95 24.91 -14.63
CA PRO A 139 -12.75 26.13 -14.62
C PRO A 139 -12.52 26.80 -15.98
N ASP A 140 -13.58 27.02 -16.74
CA ASP A 140 -13.49 27.82 -17.95
C ASP A 140 -12.80 29.13 -17.54
N GLU A 141 -11.69 29.46 -18.21
CA GLU A 141 -11.03 30.74 -18.02
C GLU A 141 -12.12 31.80 -18.17
N GLU A 142 -12.44 32.50 -17.06
CA GLU A 142 -13.45 33.55 -17.10
C GLU A 142 -13.07 34.47 -18.27
N PRO A 143 -13.99 34.71 -19.23
CA PRO A 143 -13.67 35.50 -20.41
C PRO A 143 -13.07 36.80 -19.88
N GLU A 144 -11.80 37.05 -20.24
CA GLU A 144 -11.09 38.28 -19.90
C GLU A 144 -12.07 39.41 -20.16
N ALA A 145 -12.49 40.09 -19.08
CA ALA A 145 -13.49 41.14 -19.16
C ALA A 145 -13.06 42.09 -20.28
N GLU A 146 -13.81 42.06 -21.38
CA GLU A 146 -13.58 42.89 -22.54
C GLU A 146 -13.38 44.32 -22.04
N GLY A 147 -12.23 44.90 -22.41
CA GLY A 147 -11.69 46.09 -21.78
C GLY A 147 -12.74 47.15 -21.52
N GLU A 148 -12.80 47.61 -20.27
CA GLU A 148 -13.43 48.87 -19.93
C GLU A 148 -12.89 49.93 -20.90
N THR A 149 -13.75 50.34 -21.84
CA THR A 149 -13.53 51.48 -22.71
C THR A 149 -13.16 52.66 -21.83
N GLN A 150 -11.88 53.01 -21.88
CA GLN A 150 -11.32 54.21 -21.28
C GLN A 150 -12.17 55.41 -21.76
N PRO A 151 -12.81 56.18 -20.85
CA PRO A 151 -13.57 57.34 -21.28
C PRO A 151 -12.60 58.31 -21.95
N SER A 152 -12.88 58.63 -23.21
CA SER A 152 -12.20 59.71 -23.91
C SER A 152 -12.43 60.99 -23.12
N ASP A 153 -11.35 61.51 -22.56
CA ASP A 153 -11.31 62.77 -21.84
C ASP A 153 -11.40 63.92 -22.87
N ASP A 154 -12.59 64.09 -23.45
CA ASP A 154 -12.95 65.24 -24.27
C ASP A 154 -13.19 66.43 -23.35
N THR A 155 -12.10 67.01 -22.82
CA THR A 155 -12.15 68.31 -22.17
C THR A 155 -12.31 69.38 -23.25
N GLU A 156 -13.55 69.79 -23.51
CA GLU A 156 -13.89 71.00 -24.25
C GLU A 156 -13.20 72.21 -23.61
N PHE A 157 -12.25 72.78 -24.34
CA PHE A 157 -11.76 74.14 -24.11
C PHE A 157 -12.88 75.13 -24.48
N ILE A 158 -13.58 75.66 -23.48
CA ILE A 158 -14.36 76.89 -23.65
C ILE A 158 -13.43 78.08 -23.46
N SER A 159 -13.09 78.71 -24.57
CA SER A 159 -12.56 80.07 -24.64
C SER A 159 -13.69 81.06 -24.34
N GLU A 160 -13.64 81.74 -23.20
CA GLU A 160 -14.37 83.00 -22.99
C GLU A 160 -13.43 84.19 -23.24
N GLU A 161 -13.76 84.95 -24.28
CA GLU A 161 -13.41 86.36 -24.44
C GLU A 161 -14.22 87.19 -23.42
N GLU A 162 -13.55 88.02 -22.60
CA GLU A 162 -13.64 89.50 -22.57
C GLU A 162 -12.72 90.10 -21.48
#